data_AF-A0A1F5ZH83-F1
#
_entry.id   AF-A0A1F5ZH83-F1
#
_cell.length_a   1.000
_cell.length_b   1.000
_cell.length_c   1.000
_cell.angle_alpha   90.00
_cell.angle_beta   90.00
_cell.angle_gamma   90.00
#
_symmetry.space_group_name_H-M   'P 1'
#
loop_
_entity.id
_entity.type
_entity.pdbx_description
1 polymer ?
#
loop_
_entity_poly.entity_id
_entity_poly.type
_entity_poly.pdbx_seq_one_letter_code
_entity_poly.pdbx_strand_id
1 'polypeptide(L)'
;MNIISISSFQDVFQRIGLIKSKSKSGNYEIWKSRERDDLFTVLPLAKSSHDYEYYQEKNVEFINYLLGLVYNEENKEEILSQLNGYNYKLINRIQTKEPYSQETVPYRLADVLINKNVNAFLYFFNQKTKGKIPLGIKNIRLNHTQHGSFVIPVSIELVGQETFPTIPSQINKTLRDYLDVVDLISGLDMSNEEKFASSVLENDLDSTLVRNFIDSTSSVAFYKKEYSDFIQNVSISGRSNPILDYQLERKYKNFPEVSLAQLQPASVEFFEYLERKETERDEQAIYAVNTTIEVIVDALDRGGKVKFSVVAVGAQRIDKPFKASIDEQPQVRLNEFASAFITGEVLELNGDIRKPKHKLGKILVHELKRKNPKLTLLDDITEKK
;
A
#
# COMPACT_ATOMS: atom_id res chain seq x y z
N MET A 1 25.34 24.27 12.20
CA MET A 1 25.01 23.34 11.09
C MET A 1 25.57 23.96 9.82
N ASN A 2 26.35 23.23 9.01
CA ASN A 2 26.88 23.79 7.75
C ASN A 2 25.72 23.98 6.77
N ILE A 3 25.45 25.24 6.40
CA ILE A 3 24.39 25.55 5.44
C ILE A 3 24.86 25.13 4.05
N ILE A 4 24.24 24.10 3.46
CA ILE A 4 24.51 23.73 2.08
C ILE A 4 23.98 24.85 1.18
N SER A 5 24.71 25.18 0.11
CA SER A 5 24.28 26.21 -0.83
C SER A 5 23.23 25.68 -1.81
N ILE A 6 22.29 26.53 -2.25
CA ILE A 6 21.32 26.17 -3.32
C ILE A 6 22.08 25.65 -4.54
N SER A 7 23.18 26.31 -4.92
CA SER A 7 24.05 25.88 -6.01
C SER A 7 24.62 24.47 -5.83
N SER A 8 24.88 24.02 -4.59
CA SER A 8 25.35 22.66 -4.33
C SER A 8 24.25 21.63 -4.60
N PHE A 9 23.00 21.93 -4.23
CA PHE A 9 21.85 21.09 -4.59
C PHE A 9 21.67 21.04 -6.11
N GLN A 10 21.70 22.19 -6.77
CA GLN A 10 21.57 22.29 -8.23
C GLN A 10 22.68 21.53 -8.96
N ASP A 11 23.92 21.64 -8.49
CA ASP A 11 25.07 20.92 -9.04
C ASP A 11 24.86 19.41 -8.92
N VAL A 12 24.48 18.90 -7.75
CA VAL A 12 24.16 17.48 -7.57
C VAL A 12 23.04 17.03 -8.49
N PHE A 13 21.93 17.79 -8.56
CA PHE A 13 20.78 17.45 -9.40
C PHE A 13 21.15 17.44 -10.89
N GLN A 14 21.97 18.40 -11.33
CA GLN A 14 22.46 18.45 -12.70
C GLN A 14 23.40 17.29 -13.02
N ARG A 15 24.31 16.93 -12.09
CA ARG A 15 25.24 15.80 -12.23
C ARG A 15 24.47 14.50 -12.44
N ILE A 16 23.41 14.25 -11.68
CA ILE A 16 22.61 13.02 -11.81
C ILE A 16 21.60 13.09 -12.99
N GLY A 17 21.71 14.09 -13.85
CA GLY A 17 20.90 14.21 -15.07
C GLY A 17 19.48 14.74 -14.87
N LEU A 18 19.16 15.35 -13.72
CA LEU A 18 17.88 16.03 -13.56
C LEU A 18 17.86 17.33 -14.35
N ILE A 19 16.74 17.59 -15.01
CA ILE A 19 16.45 18.81 -15.72
C ILE A 19 15.53 19.72 -14.90
N LYS A 20 15.85 21.00 -14.95
CA LYS A 20 15.12 22.06 -14.23
C LYS A 20 13.92 22.55 -15.01
N SER A 21 12.84 22.83 -14.27
CA SER A 21 11.67 23.59 -14.68
C SER A 21 11.19 24.48 -13.54
N LYS A 22 10.36 25.50 -13.82
CA LYS A 22 9.85 26.41 -12.78
C LYS A 22 8.49 25.94 -12.26
N SER A 23 8.25 26.06 -10.96
CA SER A 23 6.92 25.86 -10.39
C SER A 23 5.97 26.99 -10.83
N LYS A 24 4.66 26.69 -10.87
CA LYS A 24 3.62 27.70 -11.13
C LYS A 24 3.58 28.82 -10.07
N SER A 25 3.96 28.49 -8.83
CA SER A 25 4.02 29.45 -7.72
C SER A 25 5.23 30.38 -7.78
N GLY A 26 6.25 30.07 -8.59
CA GLY A 26 7.49 30.84 -8.66
C GLY A 26 8.41 30.71 -7.45
N ASN A 27 8.00 29.98 -6.41
CA ASN A 27 8.77 29.82 -5.17
C ASN A 27 9.78 28.66 -5.21
N TYR A 28 9.69 27.79 -6.22
CA TYR A 28 10.46 26.55 -6.30
C TYR A 28 10.97 26.28 -7.71
N GLU A 29 12.10 25.59 -7.79
CA GLU A 29 12.54 24.87 -8.98
C GLU A 29 12.11 23.42 -8.88
N ILE A 30 11.56 22.88 -9.96
CA ILE A 30 11.22 21.47 -10.09
C ILE A 30 12.32 20.80 -10.92
N TRP A 31 13.02 19.86 -10.33
CA TRP A 31 14.10 19.09 -10.95
C TRP A 31 13.60 17.67 -11.24
N LYS A 32 13.73 17.16 -12.47
CA LYS A 32 13.16 15.87 -12.88
C LYS A 32 14.07 15.08 -13.82
N SER A 33 13.99 13.75 -13.82
CA SER A 33 14.68 12.94 -14.82
C SER A 33 13.98 13.03 -16.17
N ARG A 34 14.75 12.90 -17.26
CA ARG A 34 14.20 12.75 -18.63
C ARG A 34 13.79 11.32 -18.95
N GLU A 35 14.43 10.36 -18.30
CA GLU A 35 14.29 8.93 -18.58
C GLU A 35 13.30 8.26 -17.62
N ARG A 36 12.95 8.95 -16.53
CA ARG A 36 12.18 8.41 -15.42
C ARG A 36 11.21 9.41 -14.84
N ASP A 37 9.93 9.18 -15.11
CA ASP A 37 8.86 10.08 -14.69
C ASP A 37 8.65 10.10 -13.16
N ASP A 38 9.11 9.07 -12.46
CA ASP A 38 8.98 8.92 -11.00
C ASP A 38 10.10 9.63 -10.21
N LEU A 39 11.19 10.04 -10.87
CA LEU A 39 12.34 10.69 -10.23
C LEU A 39 12.29 12.21 -10.42
N PHE A 40 11.87 12.93 -9.37
CA PHE A 40 11.90 14.39 -9.33
C PHE A 40 12.25 14.93 -7.94
N THR A 41 12.34 16.24 -7.79
CA THR A 41 12.39 16.96 -6.51
C THR A 41 12.00 18.41 -6.74
N VAL A 42 11.66 19.12 -5.66
CA VAL A 42 11.48 20.56 -5.71
C VAL A 42 12.46 21.25 -4.76
N LEU A 43 13.15 22.26 -5.27
CA LEU A 43 14.19 23.00 -4.56
C LEU A 43 13.68 24.43 -4.27
N PRO A 44 13.60 24.86 -3.00
CA PRO A 44 13.27 26.24 -2.67
C PRO A 44 14.30 27.21 -3.26
N LEU A 45 13.80 28.31 -3.85
CA LEU A 45 14.63 29.26 -4.59
C LEU A 45 15.39 30.27 -3.73
N ALA A 46 14.94 30.50 -2.49
CA ALA A 46 15.49 31.53 -1.62
C ALA A 46 16.02 30.91 -0.33
N LYS A 47 17.30 31.15 -0.02
CA LYS A 47 17.90 30.69 1.26
C LYS A 47 17.21 31.29 2.49
N SER A 48 16.60 32.46 2.32
CA SER A 48 15.86 33.17 3.35
C SER A 48 14.43 32.64 3.55
N SER A 49 13.96 31.69 2.72
CA SER A 49 12.66 31.09 2.97
C SER A 49 12.74 30.12 4.14
N HIS A 50 11.69 30.09 4.95
CA HIS A 50 11.55 29.11 6.03
C HIS A 50 11.64 27.66 5.50
N ASP A 51 11.15 27.44 4.28
CA ASP A 51 11.19 26.14 3.61
C ASP A 51 12.61 25.69 3.27
N TYR A 52 13.55 26.62 3.01
CA TYR A 52 14.92 26.26 2.62
C TYR A 52 15.72 25.72 3.80
N GLU A 53 15.62 26.36 4.96
CA GLU A 53 16.31 25.91 6.17
C GLU A 53 15.94 24.47 6.52
N TYR A 54 14.64 24.16 6.42
CA TYR A 54 14.14 22.83 6.64
C TYR A 54 14.50 21.84 5.52
N TYR A 55 14.45 22.29 4.26
CA TYR A 55 14.87 21.49 3.09
C TYR A 55 16.31 21.01 3.23
N GLN A 56 17.24 21.91 3.59
CA GLN A 56 18.64 21.52 3.72
C GLN A 56 18.88 20.56 4.88
N GLU A 57 18.25 20.77 6.04
CA GLU A 57 18.41 19.92 7.22
C GLU A 57 18.11 18.45 6.88
N LYS A 58 17.10 18.22 6.04
CA LYS A 58 16.65 16.87 5.67
C LYS A 58 17.46 16.21 4.56
N ASN A 59 18.17 16.98 3.77
CA ASN A 59 18.91 16.46 2.62
C ASN A 59 20.44 16.58 2.79
N VAL A 60 20.92 17.18 3.88
CA VAL A 60 22.35 17.50 4.09
C VAL A 60 23.25 16.27 4.02
N GLU A 61 22.90 15.18 4.70
CA GLU A 61 23.73 13.96 4.74
C GLU A 61 23.76 13.27 3.38
N PHE A 62 22.59 13.15 2.74
CA PHE A 62 22.47 12.58 1.41
C PHE A 62 23.26 13.40 0.38
N ILE A 63 23.14 14.72 0.39
CA ILE A 63 23.87 15.60 -0.53
C ILE A 63 25.36 15.60 -0.25
N ASN A 64 25.79 15.60 1.00
CA ASN A 64 27.21 15.51 1.34
C ASN A 64 27.82 14.17 0.88
N TYR A 65 27.07 13.07 1.00
CA TYR A 65 27.45 11.78 0.43
C TYR A 65 27.63 11.91 -1.09
N LEU A 66 26.64 12.45 -1.81
CA LEU A 66 26.71 12.62 -3.27
C LEU A 66 27.83 13.55 -3.73
N LEU A 67 28.09 14.62 -2.99
CA LEU A 67 29.18 15.56 -3.27
C LEU A 67 30.56 14.92 -3.06
N GLY A 68 30.66 13.90 -2.21
CA GLY A 68 31.89 13.15 -1.94
C GLY A 68 32.21 12.08 -2.98
N LEU A 69 31.28 11.74 -3.88
CA LEU A 69 31.51 10.75 -4.93
C LEU A 69 32.16 11.38 -6.17
N VAL A 70 33.14 10.68 -6.75
CA VAL A 70 33.70 11.03 -8.07
C VAL A 70 32.65 10.73 -9.14
N TYR A 71 32.34 11.68 -10.01
CA TYR A 71 31.32 11.45 -11.03
C TYR A 71 31.86 10.60 -12.19
N ASN A 72 31.26 9.43 -12.40
CA ASN A 72 31.42 8.56 -13.57
C ASN A 72 30.09 7.79 -13.79
N GLU A 73 29.93 7.07 -14.90
CA GLU A 73 28.65 6.41 -15.20
C GLU A 73 28.28 5.30 -14.19
N GLU A 74 29.26 4.60 -13.61
CA GLU A 74 29.04 3.58 -12.58
C GLU A 74 28.53 4.20 -11.26
N ASN A 75 29.16 5.27 -10.81
CA ASN A 75 28.75 6.04 -9.64
C ASN A 75 27.42 6.76 -9.89
N LYS A 76 27.14 7.21 -11.12
CA LYS A 76 25.83 7.76 -11.49
C LYS A 76 24.73 6.70 -11.36
N GLU A 77 24.95 5.49 -11.83
CA GLU A 77 24.04 4.37 -11.63
C GLU A 77 23.86 4.03 -10.14
N GLU A 78 24.94 4.03 -9.36
CA GLU A 78 24.86 3.83 -7.91
C GLU A 78 24.03 4.93 -7.23
N ILE A 79 24.25 6.20 -7.58
CA ILE A 79 23.51 7.34 -7.05
C ILE A 79 22.03 7.25 -7.40
N LEU A 80 21.71 6.92 -8.66
CA LEU A 80 20.34 6.69 -9.10
C LEU A 80 19.71 5.48 -8.40
N SER A 81 20.49 4.42 -8.15
CA SER A 81 20.09 3.26 -7.37
C SER A 81 19.82 3.61 -5.91
N GLN A 82 20.63 4.48 -5.30
CA GLN A 82 20.41 5.00 -3.95
C GLN A 82 19.13 5.84 -3.91
N LEU A 83 18.93 6.76 -4.86
CA LEU A 83 17.69 7.54 -5.00
C LEU A 83 16.45 6.63 -5.15
N ASN A 84 16.57 5.52 -5.88
CA ASN A 84 15.55 4.48 -5.98
C ASN A 84 15.39 3.68 -4.69
N GLY A 85 16.50 3.51 -3.97
CA GLY A 85 16.57 3.06 -2.59
C GLY A 85 15.63 3.84 -1.67
N TYR A 86 15.39 5.12 -1.98
CA TYR A 86 14.51 6.03 -1.26
C TYR A 86 13.10 6.17 -1.85
N ASN A 87 12.67 5.40 -2.85
CA ASN A 87 11.25 5.41 -3.27
C ASN A 87 10.30 5.01 -2.12
N TYR A 88 9.01 5.32 -2.26
CA TYR A 88 7.97 4.85 -1.33
C TYR A 88 8.04 3.33 -1.20
N LYS A 89 8.29 2.85 0.02
CA LYS A 89 8.42 1.41 0.28
C LYS A 89 7.57 0.98 1.44
N LEU A 90 6.83 -0.10 1.25
CA LEU A 90 6.42 -0.99 2.33
C LEU A 90 7.57 -1.95 2.59
N ILE A 91 7.95 -2.12 3.85
CA ILE A 91 9.06 -2.98 4.24
C ILE A 91 8.51 -4.07 5.15
N ASN A 92 8.53 -5.31 4.66
CA ASN A 92 8.21 -6.49 5.46
C ASN A 92 9.49 -7.06 6.04
N ARG A 93 9.51 -7.39 7.33
CA ARG A 93 10.68 -7.99 7.98
C ARG A 93 10.30 -9.27 8.71
N ILE A 94 11.13 -10.29 8.56
CA ILE A 94 11.05 -11.55 9.30
C ILE A 94 12.41 -11.78 9.96
N GLN A 95 12.45 -11.91 11.27
CA GLN A 95 13.66 -12.25 12.03
C GLN A 95 13.57 -13.71 12.46
N THR A 96 14.60 -14.51 12.20
CA THR A 96 14.67 -15.92 12.61
C THR A 96 15.37 -16.07 13.96
N LYS A 97 15.05 -17.13 14.70
CA LYS A 97 15.67 -17.41 16.00
C LYS A 97 17.16 -17.77 15.91
N GLU A 98 17.59 -18.35 14.78
CA GLU A 98 18.99 -18.69 14.53
C GLU A 98 19.55 -17.87 13.34
N PRO A 99 20.78 -17.33 13.46
CA PRO A 99 21.36 -16.44 12.46
C PRO A 99 21.94 -17.13 11.20
N TYR A 100 21.92 -18.46 11.09
CA TYR A 100 22.63 -19.16 10.00
C TYR A 100 21.92 -20.42 9.45
N SER A 101 21.02 -20.21 8.48
CA SER A 101 21.09 -20.89 7.17
C SER A 101 20.38 -20.00 6.15
N GLN A 102 20.87 -19.91 4.91
CA GLN A 102 20.20 -19.09 3.87
C GLN A 102 18.80 -19.62 3.49
N GLU A 103 18.43 -20.79 4.01
CA GLU A 103 17.20 -21.54 3.71
C GLU A 103 16.19 -21.56 4.87
N THR A 104 16.44 -20.89 6.01
CA THR A 104 15.61 -21.04 7.22
C THR A 104 14.35 -20.18 7.28
N VAL A 105 14.15 -19.20 6.39
CA VAL A 105 12.87 -18.49 6.35
C VAL A 105 11.85 -19.33 5.61
N PRO A 106 10.67 -19.58 6.22
CA PRO A 106 9.58 -20.23 5.52
C PRO A 106 9.14 -19.36 4.33
N TYR A 107 9.47 -19.79 3.11
CA TYR A 107 9.06 -19.10 1.87
C TYR A 107 7.56 -18.83 1.84
N ARG A 108 6.74 -19.74 2.40
CA ARG A 108 5.30 -19.57 2.55
C ARG A 108 4.93 -18.35 3.39
N LEU A 109 5.62 -18.10 4.51
CA LEU A 109 5.38 -16.90 5.32
C LEU A 109 5.89 -15.63 4.62
N ALA A 110 7.06 -15.71 3.97
CA ALA A 110 7.62 -14.58 3.24
C ALA A 110 6.67 -14.11 2.12
N ASP A 111 6.15 -15.05 1.33
CA ASP A 111 5.19 -14.78 0.26
C ASP A 111 3.85 -14.24 0.80
N VAL A 112 3.27 -14.94 1.79
CA VAL A 112 1.97 -14.54 2.35
C VAL A 112 2.04 -13.18 3.03
N LEU A 113 3.12 -12.88 3.76
CA LEU A 113 3.30 -11.58 4.41
C LEU A 113 3.28 -10.44 3.39
N ILE A 114 4.02 -10.58 2.29
CA ILE A 114 4.03 -9.57 1.22
C ILE A 114 2.65 -9.44 0.61
N ASN A 115 2.06 -10.54 0.15
CA ASN A 115 0.80 -10.52 -0.59
C ASN A 115 -0.35 -9.97 0.27
N LYS A 116 -0.46 -10.39 1.53
CA LYS A 116 -1.49 -9.90 2.45
C LYS A 116 -1.30 -8.44 2.83
N ASN A 117 -0.05 -8.02 3.08
CA ASN A 117 0.25 -6.62 3.38
C ASN A 117 -0.01 -5.71 2.17
N VAL A 118 0.41 -6.13 0.98
CA VAL A 118 0.15 -5.41 -0.28
C VAL A 118 -1.35 -5.28 -0.54
N ASN A 119 -2.10 -6.39 -0.44
CA ASN A 119 -3.54 -6.36 -0.69
C ASN A 119 -4.27 -5.49 0.33
N ALA A 120 -3.89 -5.58 1.61
CA ALA A 120 -4.41 -4.71 2.66
C ALA A 120 -4.09 -3.22 2.41
N PHE A 121 -2.87 -2.91 2.00
CA PHE A 121 -2.47 -1.55 1.67
C PHE A 121 -3.20 -1.01 0.45
N LEU A 122 -3.32 -1.78 -0.63
CA LEU A 122 -4.06 -1.40 -1.83
C LEU A 122 -5.52 -1.13 -1.51
N TYR A 123 -6.15 -2.01 -0.71
CA TYR A 123 -7.50 -1.83 -0.23
C TYR A 123 -7.65 -0.51 0.56
N PHE A 124 -6.80 -0.31 1.57
CA PHE A 124 -6.80 0.90 2.40
C PHE A 124 -6.56 2.16 1.56
N PHE A 125 -5.60 2.13 0.65
CA PHE A 125 -5.26 3.24 -0.23
C PHE A 125 -6.41 3.59 -1.17
N ASN A 126 -7.06 2.58 -1.76
CA ASN A 126 -8.22 2.78 -2.62
C ASN A 126 -9.41 3.37 -1.86
N GLN A 127 -9.64 2.95 -0.61
CA GLN A 127 -10.64 3.59 0.26
C GLN A 127 -10.29 5.06 0.55
N LYS A 128 -9.06 5.34 1.01
CA LYS A 128 -8.62 6.70 1.38
C LYS A 128 -8.61 7.67 0.19
N THR A 129 -8.24 7.20 -0.98
CA THR A 129 -8.18 8.03 -2.21
C THR A 129 -9.47 7.99 -3.02
N LYS A 130 -10.45 7.16 -2.62
CA LYS A 130 -11.69 6.87 -3.36
C LYS A 130 -11.40 6.41 -4.81
N GLY A 131 -10.31 5.69 -5.01
CA GLY A 131 -9.83 5.24 -6.32
C GLY A 131 -9.42 6.35 -7.30
N LYS A 132 -9.24 7.60 -6.82
CA LYS A 132 -8.86 8.75 -7.69
C LYS A 132 -7.39 8.74 -8.08
N ILE A 133 -6.56 8.14 -7.25
CA ILE A 133 -5.12 8.07 -7.46
C ILE A 133 -4.82 6.62 -7.78
N PRO A 134 -4.44 6.27 -9.01
CA PRO A 134 -4.03 4.92 -9.31
C PRO A 134 -2.62 4.69 -8.77
N LEU A 135 -2.41 3.51 -8.19
CA LEU A 135 -1.17 3.10 -7.55
C LEU A 135 -0.68 1.80 -8.18
N GLY A 136 0.62 1.74 -8.45
CA GLY A 136 1.29 0.59 -9.05
C GLY A 136 2.38 0.05 -8.13
N ILE A 137 2.63 -1.25 -8.24
CA ILE A 137 3.72 -1.94 -7.54
C ILE A 137 4.69 -2.43 -8.59
N LYS A 138 5.93 -1.94 -8.54
CA LYS A 138 6.93 -2.25 -9.57
C LYS A 138 8.04 -3.19 -9.14
N ASN A 139 8.36 -3.25 -7.84
CA ASN A 139 9.52 -4.02 -7.37
C ASN A 139 9.25 -4.66 -6.01
N ILE A 140 9.31 -5.99 -5.95
CA ILE A 140 9.40 -6.78 -4.71
C ILE A 140 10.82 -7.34 -4.68
N ARG A 141 11.62 -6.99 -3.67
CA ARG A 141 13.00 -7.50 -3.55
C ARG A 141 13.19 -8.19 -2.23
N LEU A 142 13.67 -9.43 -2.23
CA LEU A 142 14.06 -10.14 -1.02
C LEU A 142 15.53 -9.81 -0.71
N ASN A 143 15.80 -9.18 0.44
CA ASN A 143 17.16 -8.90 0.90
C ASN A 143 17.43 -9.63 2.22
N HIS A 144 18.51 -10.41 2.28
CA HIS A 144 19.04 -10.91 3.54
C HIS A 144 19.83 -9.81 4.24
N THR A 145 19.69 -9.69 5.56
CA THR A 145 20.55 -8.83 6.38
C THR A 145 21.58 -9.67 7.13
N GLN A 146 22.67 -9.04 7.56
CA GLN A 146 23.76 -9.70 8.30
C GLN A 146 23.35 -10.27 9.68
N HIS A 147 22.10 -10.07 10.11
CA HIS A 147 21.60 -10.41 11.45
C HIS A 147 20.47 -11.45 11.45
N GLY A 148 20.45 -12.40 10.51
CA GLY A 148 19.39 -13.42 10.47
C GLY A 148 17.98 -12.84 10.24
N SER A 149 17.90 -11.64 9.65
CA SER A 149 16.63 -10.99 9.33
C SER A 149 16.48 -10.85 7.82
N PHE A 150 15.29 -11.17 7.33
CA PHE A 150 14.90 -11.04 5.94
C PHE A 150 14.07 -9.77 5.81
N VAL A 151 14.43 -8.92 4.86
CA VAL A 151 13.79 -7.63 4.62
C VAL A 151 13.30 -7.60 3.18
N ILE A 152 12.01 -7.37 3.01
CA ILE A 152 11.32 -7.46 1.72
C ILE A 152 10.67 -6.11 1.41
N PRO A 153 11.42 -5.16 0.80
CA PRO A 153 10.84 -3.93 0.29
C PRO A 153 9.92 -4.17 -0.91
N VAL A 154 8.75 -3.54 -0.86
CA VAL A 154 7.81 -3.40 -1.96
C VAL A 154 7.80 -1.94 -2.39
N SER A 155 8.23 -1.65 -3.63
CA SER A 155 8.26 -0.29 -4.17
C SER A 155 6.91 0.10 -4.75
N ILE A 156 6.46 1.29 -4.36
CA ILE A 156 5.14 1.83 -4.67
C ILE A 156 5.32 3.06 -5.57
N GLU A 157 4.57 3.11 -6.68
CA GLU A 157 4.62 4.18 -7.67
C GLU A 157 3.22 4.66 -8.07
N LEU A 158 3.10 5.87 -8.58
CA LEU A 158 1.84 6.40 -9.12
C LEU A 158 1.73 6.06 -10.60
N VAL A 159 0.56 5.57 -11.03
CA VAL A 159 0.30 5.26 -12.44
C VAL A 159 -0.27 6.50 -13.14
N GLY A 160 0.16 6.79 -14.37
CA GLY A 160 -0.56 7.70 -15.27
C GLY A 160 -0.60 9.19 -14.88
N GLN A 161 0.32 9.69 -14.05
CA GLN A 161 0.45 11.13 -13.84
C GLN A 161 1.28 11.78 -14.96
N GLU A 162 0.60 12.39 -15.94
CA GLU A 162 1.27 13.23 -16.96
C GLU A 162 1.70 14.60 -16.40
N THR A 163 1.17 15.00 -15.23
CA THR A 163 1.51 16.26 -14.56
C THR A 163 2.05 16.02 -13.16
N PHE A 164 3.21 16.62 -12.88
CA PHE A 164 3.87 16.59 -11.58
C PHE A 164 2.94 17.08 -10.46
N PRO A 165 2.68 16.27 -9.41
CA PRO A 165 1.87 16.71 -8.29
C PRO A 165 2.62 17.84 -7.58
N THR A 166 1.95 18.97 -7.41
CA THR A 166 2.44 20.12 -6.63
C THR A 166 2.13 19.97 -5.14
N ILE A 167 1.72 18.77 -4.70
CA ILE A 167 1.21 18.53 -3.36
C ILE A 167 2.05 17.42 -2.70
N PRO A 168 2.60 17.66 -1.50
CA PRO A 168 3.36 16.68 -0.71
C PRO A 168 2.62 15.34 -0.63
N SER A 169 3.36 14.23 -0.78
CA SER A 169 2.82 12.94 -1.20
C SER A 169 1.69 12.40 -0.32
N GLN A 170 0.47 12.46 -0.87
CA GLN A 170 -0.69 11.73 -0.34
C GLN A 170 -0.37 10.24 -0.13
N ILE A 171 0.57 9.66 -0.90
CA ILE A 171 1.03 8.28 -0.71
C ILE A 171 1.73 8.12 0.61
N ASN A 172 2.68 8.99 0.97
CA ASN A 172 3.37 8.88 2.26
C ASN A 172 2.43 9.00 3.44
N LYS A 173 1.53 9.98 3.40
CA LYS A 173 0.52 10.13 4.44
C LYS A 173 -0.32 8.87 4.55
N THR A 174 -0.80 8.35 3.42
CA THR A 174 -1.62 7.12 3.41
C THR A 174 -0.82 5.89 3.84
N LEU A 175 0.46 5.77 3.45
CA LEU A 175 1.37 4.70 3.88
C LEU A 175 1.64 4.77 5.38
N ARG A 176 1.83 5.98 5.92
CA ARG A 176 1.99 6.19 7.37
C ARG A 176 0.71 5.84 8.13
N ASP A 177 -0.42 6.41 7.70
CA ASP A 177 -1.73 6.15 8.30
C ASP A 177 -2.07 4.65 8.24
N TYR A 178 -1.66 3.97 7.17
CA TYR A 178 -1.80 2.52 7.03
C TYR A 178 -1.00 1.75 8.10
N LEU A 179 0.24 2.16 8.40
CA LEU A 179 1.03 1.49 9.45
C LEU A 179 0.40 1.70 10.83
N ASP A 180 -0.14 2.89 11.12
CA ASP A 180 -0.88 3.14 12.36
C ASP A 180 -2.11 2.21 12.44
N VAL A 181 -2.77 1.93 11.30
CA VAL A 181 -3.87 0.96 11.21
C VAL A 181 -3.42 -0.49 11.40
N VAL A 182 -2.28 -0.90 10.85
CA VAL A 182 -1.72 -2.24 11.11
C VAL A 182 -1.38 -2.42 12.59
N ASP A 183 -0.88 -1.36 13.24
CA ASP A 183 -0.61 -1.35 14.69
C ASP A 183 -1.91 -1.55 15.50
N LEU A 184 -2.98 -0.83 15.13
CA LEU A 184 -4.31 -1.02 15.74
C LEU A 184 -4.84 -2.46 15.56
N ILE A 185 -4.70 -3.04 14.36
CA ILE A 185 -5.09 -4.44 14.10
C ILE A 185 -4.34 -5.41 15.03
N SER A 186 -3.06 -5.14 15.31
CA SER A 186 -2.26 -5.96 16.20
C SER A 186 -2.70 -5.94 17.67
N GLY A 187 -3.49 -4.93 18.07
CA GLY A 187 -3.97 -4.71 19.42
C GLY A 187 -5.48 -4.91 19.63
N LEU A 188 -6.20 -5.51 18.68
CA LEU A 188 -7.64 -5.74 18.79
C LEU A 188 -7.99 -6.66 19.97
N ASP A 189 -9.06 -6.34 20.71
CA ASP A 189 -9.55 -7.19 21.81
C ASP A 189 -10.23 -8.44 21.23
N MET A 190 -9.55 -9.57 21.31
CA MET A 190 -10.03 -10.87 20.84
C MET A 190 -10.63 -11.76 21.95
N SER A 191 -11.06 -11.19 23.08
CA SER A 191 -11.60 -11.99 24.18
C SER A 191 -12.96 -12.63 23.88
N ASN A 192 -13.76 -12.05 22.97
CA ASN A 192 -14.94 -12.66 22.35
C ASN A 192 -15.32 -11.91 21.06
N GLU A 193 -16.29 -12.44 20.30
CA GLU A 193 -16.71 -11.92 19.00
C GLU A 193 -17.30 -10.50 19.08
N GLU A 194 -18.01 -10.19 20.17
CA GLU A 194 -18.64 -8.88 20.38
C GLU A 194 -17.61 -7.78 20.63
N LYS A 195 -16.66 -8.03 21.53
CA LYS A 195 -15.57 -7.09 21.83
C LYS A 195 -14.63 -6.92 20.65
N PHE A 196 -14.34 -8.00 19.94
CA PHE A 196 -13.59 -7.94 18.69
C PHE A 196 -14.28 -7.03 17.67
N ALA A 197 -15.55 -7.28 17.39
CA ALA A 197 -16.28 -6.47 16.43
C ALA A 197 -16.40 -5.02 16.87
N SER A 198 -16.62 -4.76 18.17
CA SER A 198 -16.65 -3.40 18.72
C SER A 198 -15.31 -2.70 18.53
N SER A 199 -14.20 -3.36 18.88
CA SER A 199 -12.84 -2.84 18.72
C SER A 199 -12.49 -2.52 17.26
N VAL A 200 -12.85 -3.41 16.33
CA VAL A 200 -12.64 -3.16 14.88
C VAL A 200 -13.44 -1.92 14.44
N LEU A 201 -14.72 -1.88 14.78
CA LEU A 201 -15.64 -0.84 14.31
C LEU A 201 -15.42 0.53 14.97
N GLU A 202 -14.94 0.58 16.21
CA GLU A 202 -14.56 1.83 16.90
C GLU A 202 -13.31 2.47 16.29
N ASN A 203 -12.45 1.68 15.67
CA ASN A 203 -11.25 2.15 14.97
C ASN A 203 -11.50 2.47 13.48
N ASP A 204 -12.77 2.54 13.05
CA ASP A 204 -13.16 2.73 11.64
C ASP A 204 -12.47 1.72 10.69
N LEU A 205 -12.25 0.48 11.17
CA LEU A 205 -11.72 -0.63 10.39
C LEU A 205 -12.86 -1.51 9.86
N ASP A 206 -12.53 -2.39 8.91
CA ASP A 206 -13.47 -3.39 8.38
C ASP A 206 -12.84 -4.78 8.26
N SER A 207 -13.73 -5.76 8.10
CA SER A 207 -13.46 -7.18 8.00
C SER A 207 -12.51 -7.51 6.85
N THR A 208 -12.59 -6.83 5.71
CA THR A 208 -11.71 -7.10 4.56
C THR A 208 -10.26 -6.79 4.92
N LEU A 209 -10.03 -5.64 5.54
CA LEU A 209 -8.70 -5.23 5.96
C LEU A 209 -8.15 -6.15 7.07
N VAL A 210 -8.96 -6.44 8.10
CA VAL A 210 -8.53 -7.21 9.27
C VAL A 210 -8.26 -8.69 8.92
N ARG A 211 -9.03 -9.29 8.02
CA ARG A 211 -8.86 -10.70 7.57
C ARG A 211 -7.45 -11.00 7.07
N ASN A 212 -6.83 -10.07 6.35
CA ASN A 212 -5.47 -10.27 5.80
C ASN A 212 -4.43 -10.52 6.89
N PHE A 213 -4.65 -9.99 8.10
CA PHE A 213 -3.70 -10.09 9.20
C PHE A 213 -4.01 -11.22 10.18
N ILE A 214 -5.28 -11.47 10.50
CA ILE A 214 -5.63 -12.36 11.60
C ILE A 214 -6.56 -13.52 11.25
N ASP A 215 -7.00 -13.72 10.01
CA ASP A 215 -7.85 -14.89 9.66
C ASP A 215 -7.21 -16.27 10.00
N SER A 216 -8.00 -17.21 10.50
CA SER A 216 -7.50 -18.53 10.93
C SER A 216 -7.08 -19.48 9.82
N THR A 217 -7.33 -19.17 8.55
CA THR A 217 -7.11 -20.09 7.42
C THR A 217 -5.98 -19.64 6.49
N SER A 218 -5.84 -18.33 6.28
CA SER A 218 -4.86 -17.78 5.33
C SER A 218 -4.56 -16.32 5.64
N SER A 219 -3.86 -16.08 6.75
CA SER A 219 -3.44 -14.74 7.20
C SER A 219 -1.99 -14.72 7.68
N VAL A 220 -1.46 -13.51 7.89
CA VAL A 220 -0.14 -13.33 8.51
C VAL A 220 -0.06 -14.02 9.88
N ALA A 221 -1.09 -13.90 10.72
CA ALA A 221 -1.12 -14.54 12.04
C ALA A 221 -1.09 -16.07 11.94
N PHE A 222 -1.83 -16.65 10.99
CA PHE A 222 -1.87 -18.10 10.77
C PHE A 222 -0.47 -18.64 10.45
N TYR A 223 0.20 -18.10 9.42
CA TYR A 223 1.52 -18.59 9.03
C TYR A 223 2.60 -18.23 10.04
N LYS A 224 2.50 -17.08 10.73
CA LYS A 224 3.39 -16.76 11.86
C LYS A 224 3.31 -17.83 12.95
N LYS A 225 2.10 -18.30 13.26
CA LYS A 225 1.87 -19.39 14.22
C LYS A 225 2.36 -20.74 13.69
N GLU A 226 2.12 -21.05 12.40
CA GLU A 226 2.62 -22.28 11.76
C GLU A 226 4.15 -22.40 11.87
N TYR A 227 4.88 -21.28 11.78
CA TYR A 227 6.34 -21.26 11.82
C TYR A 227 6.92 -20.65 13.10
N SER A 228 6.18 -20.67 14.21
CA SER A 228 6.62 -20.05 15.47
C SER A 228 7.94 -20.60 16.00
N ASP A 229 8.32 -21.81 15.61
CA ASP A 229 9.58 -22.44 16.02
C ASP A 229 10.80 -21.79 15.39
N PHE A 230 10.67 -21.27 14.16
CA PHE A 230 11.76 -20.66 13.38
C PHE A 230 11.82 -19.15 13.50
N ILE A 231 10.67 -18.51 13.74
CA ILE A 231 10.52 -17.05 13.71
C ILE A 231 10.68 -16.46 15.10
N GLN A 232 11.55 -15.46 15.21
CA GLN A 232 11.70 -14.62 16.39
C GLN A 232 10.73 -13.43 16.36
N ASN A 233 10.63 -12.76 15.22
CA ASN A 233 9.83 -11.55 15.08
C ASN A 233 9.37 -11.35 13.63
N VAL A 234 8.22 -10.71 13.47
CA VAL A 234 7.71 -10.25 12.17
C VAL A 234 7.29 -8.80 12.34
N SER A 235 7.67 -7.92 11.42
CA SER A 235 7.30 -6.52 11.45
C SER A 235 7.01 -5.96 10.06
N ILE A 236 6.21 -4.90 10.04
CA ILE A 236 5.96 -4.10 8.84
C ILE A 236 6.37 -2.66 9.16
N SER A 237 7.08 -2.03 8.24
CA SER A 237 7.43 -0.62 8.32
C SER A 237 7.29 0.04 6.95
N GLY A 238 7.59 1.33 6.89
CA GLY A 238 7.59 2.09 5.65
C GLY A 238 8.88 2.88 5.49
N ARG A 239 9.11 3.36 4.28
CA ARG A 239 10.16 4.34 3.99
C ARG A 239 9.63 5.33 2.97
N SER A 240 9.84 6.61 3.23
CA SER A 240 9.59 7.71 2.29
C SER A 240 10.84 8.09 1.52
N ASN A 241 10.62 8.95 0.52
CA ASN A 241 11.69 9.65 -0.16
C ASN A 241 11.94 11.01 0.51
N PRO A 242 13.05 11.22 1.23
CA PRO A 242 13.31 12.47 1.93
C PRO A 242 13.41 13.69 0.99
N ILE A 243 13.75 13.46 -0.28
CA ILE A 243 13.89 14.48 -1.32
C ILE A 243 12.53 14.84 -1.94
N LEU A 244 11.62 13.87 -2.11
CA LEU A 244 10.27 14.11 -2.65
C LEU A 244 9.33 14.70 -1.61
N ASP A 245 9.58 14.44 -0.32
CA ASP A 245 8.58 14.61 0.73
C ASP A 245 8.99 15.62 1.81
N TYR A 246 9.97 16.47 1.54
CA TYR A 246 10.47 17.44 2.51
C TYR A 246 9.39 18.43 2.98
N GLN A 247 8.27 18.60 2.27
CA GLN A 247 7.16 19.46 2.67
C GLN A 247 6.12 18.77 3.57
N LEU A 248 6.25 17.47 3.85
CA LEU A 248 5.34 16.78 4.77
C LEU A 248 5.59 17.20 6.23
N GLU A 249 4.53 17.18 7.04
CA GLU A 249 4.66 17.32 8.49
C GLU A 249 5.52 16.18 9.07
N ARG A 250 6.24 16.46 10.16
CA ARG A 250 7.19 15.50 10.78
C ARG A 250 6.57 14.14 11.09
N LYS A 251 5.29 14.10 11.50
CA LYS A 251 4.57 12.85 11.76
C LYS A 251 4.43 11.95 10.54
N TYR A 252 4.28 12.52 9.34
CA TYR A 252 4.12 11.79 8.08
C TYR A 252 5.45 11.43 7.40
N LYS A 253 6.58 11.71 8.07
CA LYS A 253 7.94 11.43 7.59
C LYS A 253 8.63 10.32 8.36
N ASN A 254 8.29 10.15 9.63
CA ASN A 254 8.74 9.01 10.40
C ASN A 254 7.78 7.86 10.09
N PHE A 255 8.28 6.65 9.84
CA PHE A 255 7.44 5.47 9.69
C PHE A 255 7.68 4.56 10.90
N PRO A 256 6.63 4.16 11.63
CA PRO A 256 6.80 3.25 12.74
C PRO A 256 7.19 1.88 12.18
N GLU A 257 8.02 1.17 12.92
CA GLU A 257 8.12 -0.28 12.75
C GLU A 257 7.04 -0.92 13.61
N VAL A 258 6.05 -1.50 12.94
CA VAL A 258 4.91 -2.16 13.57
C VAL A 258 5.29 -3.61 13.81
N SER A 259 5.42 -4.00 15.08
CA SER A 259 5.64 -5.40 15.43
C SER A 259 4.35 -6.19 15.28
N LEU A 260 4.40 -7.32 14.60
CA LEU A 260 3.29 -8.25 14.46
C LEU A 260 3.33 -9.38 15.49
N ALA A 261 4.12 -9.22 16.56
CA ALA A 261 4.29 -10.23 17.59
C ALA A 261 2.97 -10.62 18.28
N GLN A 262 2.08 -9.65 18.50
CA GLN A 262 0.81 -9.85 19.19
C GLN A 262 -0.30 -10.47 18.32
N LEU A 263 -0.16 -10.50 16.99
CA LEU A 263 -1.20 -11.06 16.12
C LEU A 263 -1.54 -12.51 16.49
N GLN A 264 -2.81 -12.78 16.74
CA GLN A 264 -3.34 -14.13 16.95
C GLN A 264 -4.38 -14.45 15.88
N PRO A 265 -4.43 -15.70 15.38
CA PRO A 265 -5.47 -16.09 14.43
C PRO A 265 -6.86 -16.04 15.10
N ALA A 266 -7.79 -15.31 14.49
CA ALA A 266 -9.21 -15.25 14.81
C ALA A 266 -9.97 -16.31 14.01
N SER A 267 -10.89 -17.02 14.67
CA SER A 267 -11.72 -18.03 14.02
C SER A 267 -12.77 -17.39 13.10
N VAL A 268 -13.45 -18.24 12.32
CA VAL A 268 -14.44 -17.79 11.32
C VAL A 268 -15.59 -17.03 11.98
N GLU A 269 -16.02 -17.46 13.16
CA GLU A 269 -17.15 -16.90 13.91
C GLU A 269 -16.94 -15.42 14.27
N PHE A 270 -15.71 -15.02 14.58
CA PHE A 270 -15.36 -13.63 14.87
C PHE A 270 -15.65 -12.72 13.67
N PHE A 271 -15.32 -13.18 12.47
CA PHE A 271 -15.56 -12.41 11.26
C PHE A 271 -17.01 -12.48 10.78
N GLU A 272 -17.70 -13.61 10.95
CA GLU A 272 -19.15 -13.69 10.68
C GLU A 272 -19.93 -12.71 11.56
N TYR A 273 -19.57 -12.61 12.84
CA TYR A 273 -20.15 -11.64 13.76
C TYR A 273 -19.83 -10.19 13.34
N LEU A 274 -18.56 -9.88 13.03
CA LEU A 274 -18.13 -8.57 12.59
C LEU A 274 -18.85 -8.12 11.30
N GLU A 275 -18.89 -8.96 10.26
CA GLU A 275 -19.56 -8.65 9.00
C GLU A 275 -21.06 -8.38 9.18
N ARG A 276 -21.71 -9.13 10.10
CA ARG A 276 -23.09 -8.84 10.48
C ARG A 276 -23.21 -7.45 11.11
N LYS A 277 -22.30 -7.07 12.02
CA LYS A 277 -22.31 -5.75 12.67
C LYS A 277 -21.99 -4.60 11.71
N GLU A 278 -21.08 -4.79 10.76
CA GLU A 278 -20.83 -3.85 9.66
C GLU A 278 -22.12 -3.60 8.87
N THR A 279 -22.80 -4.68 8.50
CA THR A 279 -24.05 -4.62 7.74
C THR A 279 -25.17 -3.95 8.53
N GLU A 280 -25.30 -4.25 9.83
CA GLU A 280 -26.29 -3.64 10.73
C GLU A 280 -26.04 -2.14 10.95
N ARG A 281 -24.77 -1.70 10.96
CA ARG A 281 -24.42 -0.27 11.09
C ARG A 281 -24.60 0.55 9.82
N ASP A 282 -24.66 -0.10 8.66
CA ASP A 282 -24.78 0.61 7.39
C ASP A 282 -26.23 1.07 7.12
N GLU A 283 -26.46 2.36 7.34
CA GLU A 283 -27.76 3.03 7.15
C GLU A 283 -28.03 3.44 5.69
N GLN A 284 -27.08 3.21 4.77
CA GLN A 284 -27.24 3.62 3.38
C GLN A 284 -28.19 2.69 2.63
N ALA A 285 -29.08 3.31 1.85
CA ALA A 285 -29.97 2.63 0.93
C ALA A 285 -29.64 3.05 -0.51
N ILE A 286 -29.37 2.08 -1.37
CA ILE A 286 -28.97 2.32 -2.76
C ILE A 286 -29.74 1.39 -3.68
N TYR A 287 -30.33 1.96 -4.72
CA TYR A 287 -31.06 1.24 -5.76
C TYR A 287 -30.68 1.84 -7.11
N ALA A 288 -30.10 1.03 -7.98
CA ALA A 288 -29.79 1.43 -9.34
C ALA A 288 -29.93 0.23 -10.28
N VAL A 289 -30.28 0.52 -11.53
CA VAL A 289 -30.56 -0.48 -12.57
C VAL A 289 -29.69 -0.16 -13.77
N ASN A 290 -29.13 -1.19 -14.40
CA ASN A 290 -28.29 -1.12 -15.59
C ASN A 290 -27.21 -0.03 -15.48
N THR A 291 -26.47 -0.06 -14.39
CA THR A 291 -25.46 0.95 -14.07
C THR A 291 -24.08 0.32 -13.92
N THR A 292 -23.06 1.16 -14.06
CA THR A 292 -21.69 0.79 -13.72
C THR A 292 -21.55 0.72 -12.20
N ILE A 293 -21.01 -0.37 -11.67
CA ILE A 293 -20.76 -0.61 -10.25
C ILE A 293 -19.27 -0.91 -10.12
N GLU A 294 -18.54 -0.08 -9.37
CA GLU A 294 -17.15 -0.37 -9.06
C GLU A 294 -17.06 -1.12 -7.73
N VAL A 295 -16.39 -2.28 -7.74
CA VAL A 295 -16.34 -3.20 -6.61
C VAL A 295 -14.91 -3.71 -6.36
N ILE A 296 -14.63 -4.05 -5.10
CA ILE A 296 -13.46 -4.85 -4.72
C ILE A 296 -13.97 -6.20 -4.24
N VAL A 297 -13.36 -7.29 -4.68
CA VAL A 297 -13.76 -8.64 -4.27
C VAL A 297 -13.26 -8.90 -2.84
N ASP A 298 -14.18 -9.21 -1.93
CA ASP A 298 -13.87 -9.44 -0.51
C ASP A 298 -13.71 -10.93 -0.19
N ALA A 299 -14.53 -11.78 -0.80
CA ALA A 299 -14.50 -13.22 -0.60
C ALA A 299 -15.17 -13.96 -1.77
N LEU A 300 -14.68 -15.17 -2.04
CA LEU A 300 -15.32 -16.15 -2.90
C LEU A 300 -15.49 -17.47 -2.14
N ASP A 301 -16.65 -18.11 -2.28
CA ASP A 301 -16.86 -19.47 -1.80
C ASP A 301 -16.84 -20.50 -2.94
N ARG A 302 -16.68 -21.78 -2.58
CA ARG A 302 -16.73 -22.91 -3.53
C ARG A 302 -18.12 -23.14 -4.12
N GLY A 303 -19.16 -22.53 -3.55
CA GLY A 303 -20.53 -22.55 -4.05
C GLY A 303 -20.82 -21.44 -5.05
N GLY A 304 -19.80 -20.73 -5.54
CA GLY A 304 -19.96 -19.71 -6.57
C GLY A 304 -20.56 -18.39 -6.09
N LYS A 305 -20.66 -18.17 -4.77
CA LYS A 305 -21.05 -16.86 -4.22
C LYS A 305 -19.81 -15.98 -4.09
N VAL A 306 -20.00 -14.72 -4.42
CA VAL A 306 -18.95 -13.69 -4.32
C VAL A 306 -19.47 -12.55 -3.47
N LYS A 307 -18.66 -12.12 -2.50
CA LYS A 307 -18.88 -10.92 -1.69
C LYS A 307 -17.97 -9.80 -2.18
N PHE A 308 -18.47 -8.58 -2.11
CA PHE A 308 -17.82 -7.38 -2.60
C PHE A 308 -17.92 -6.23 -1.60
N SER A 309 -16.89 -5.38 -1.58
CA SER A 309 -16.98 -4.00 -1.12
C SER A 309 -17.31 -3.11 -2.30
N VAL A 310 -18.46 -2.43 -2.28
CA VAL A 310 -18.90 -1.52 -3.35
C VAL A 310 -18.36 -0.12 -3.09
N VAL A 311 -17.57 0.41 -4.03
CA VAL A 311 -16.89 1.71 -3.90
C VAL A 311 -17.49 2.81 -4.78
N ALA A 312 -18.24 2.45 -5.83
CA ALA A 312 -18.99 3.40 -6.66
C ALA A 312 -20.22 2.76 -7.30
N VAL A 313 -21.25 3.58 -7.54
CA VAL A 313 -22.46 3.21 -8.29
C VAL A 313 -22.79 4.35 -9.26
N GLY A 314 -22.82 4.05 -10.56
CA GLY A 314 -22.91 5.03 -11.63
C GLY A 314 -21.76 6.05 -11.57
N ALA A 315 -22.10 7.33 -11.67
CA ALA A 315 -21.15 8.42 -11.50
C ALA A 315 -20.87 8.76 -10.02
N GLN A 316 -21.57 8.13 -9.08
CA GLN A 316 -21.49 8.45 -7.66
C GLN A 316 -20.49 7.54 -6.94
N ARG A 317 -19.46 8.16 -6.36
CA ARG A 317 -18.57 7.49 -5.40
C ARG A 317 -19.26 7.35 -4.06
N ILE A 318 -19.12 6.19 -3.43
CA ILE A 318 -19.67 5.94 -2.09
C ILE A 318 -18.65 6.40 -1.06
N ASP A 319 -19.08 7.21 -0.08
CA ASP A 319 -18.18 7.77 0.93
C ASP A 319 -17.65 6.70 1.90
N LYS A 320 -18.49 5.74 2.29
CA LYS A 320 -18.12 4.54 3.05
C LYS A 320 -18.53 3.31 2.24
N PRO A 321 -17.59 2.52 1.70
CA PRO A 321 -17.93 1.32 0.95
C PRO A 321 -18.85 0.40 1.75
N PHE A 322 -19.81 -0.23 1.08
CA PHE A 322 -20.73 -1.17 1.71
C PHE A 322 -20.58 -2.58 1.14
N LYS A 323 -20.98 -3.58 1.93
CA LYS A 323 -20.91 -4.98 1.53
C LYS A 323 -22.07 -5.36 0.61
N ALA A 324 -21.76 -6.06 -0.48
CA ALA A 324 -22.75 -6.64 -1.37
C ALA A 324 -22.36 -8.07 -1.76
N SER A 325 -23.33 -8.86 -2.20
CA SER A 325 -23.10 -10.20 -2.74
C SER A 325 -23.78 -10.40 -4.08
N ILE A 326 -23.23 -11.33 -4.83
CA ILE A 326 -23.90 -11.96 -5.96
C ILE A 326 -24.20 -13.41 -5.58
N ASP A 327 -25.34 -13.90 -6.04
CA ASP A 327 -25.68 -15.32 -6.00
C ASP A 327 -24.87 -16.07 -7.09
N GLU A 328 -24.98 -17.42 -7.15
CA GLU A 328 -24.15 -18.31 -7.98
C GLU A 328 -23.79 -17.77 -9.37
N GLN A 329 -22.50 -17.79 -9.70
CA GLN A 329 -21.98 -17.38 -11.01
C GLN A 329 -21.38 -18.54 -11.81
N PRO A 330 -21.41 -18.45 -13.16
CA PRO A 330 -20.67 -19.38 -14.01
C PRO A 330 -19.16 -19.38 -13.72
N GLN A 331 -18.52 -20.54 -13.86
CA GLN A 331 -17.09 -20.74 -13.56
C GLN A 331 -16.18 -19.70 -14.24
N VAL A 332 -16.50 -19.29 -15.47
CA VAL A 332 -15.73 -18.29 -16.22
C VAL A 332 -15.67 -16.96 -15.46
N ARG A 333 -16.81 -16.49 -14.92
CA ARG A 333 -16.86 -15.27 -14.10
C ARG A 333 -16.19 -15.47 -12.75
N LEU A 334 -16.34 -16.65 -12.14
CA LEU A 334 -15.64 -16.96 -10.88
C LEU A 334 -14.12 -16.90 -11.03
N ASN A 335 -13.57 -17.35 -12.16
CA ASN A 335 -12.14 -17.24 -12.44
C ASN A 335 -11.70 -15.77 -12.58
N GLU A 336 -12.54 -14.92 -13.19
CA GLU A 336 -12.26 -13.48 -13.28
C GLU A 336 -12.31 -12.79 -11.90
N PHE A 337 -13.30 -13.12 -11.08
CA PHE A 337 -13.37 -12.63 -9.69
C PHE A 337 -12.23 -13.17 -8.83
N ALA A 338 -11.83 -14.42 -9.01
CA ALA A 338 -10.67 -14.99 -8.31
C ALA A 338 -9.38 -14.26 -8.70
N SER A 339 -9.18 -13.95 -9.98
CA SER A 339 -8.06 -13.14 -10.43
C SER A 339 -8.04 -11.76 -9.75
N ALA A 340 -9.19 -11.08 -9.73
CA ALA A 340 -9.30 -9.76 -9.10
C ALA A 340 -9.16 -9.79 -7.58
N PHE A 341 -9.62 -10.87 -6.95
CA PHE A 341 -9.44 -11.11 -5.51
C PHE A 341 -7.96 -11.26 -5.16
N ILE A 342 -7.18 -11.95 -6.00
CA ILE A 342 -5.74 -12.10 -5.82
C ILE A 342 -5.02 -10.76 -5.98
N THR A 343 -5.39 -9.99 -7.01
CA THR A 343 -4.72 -8.72 -7.36
C THR A 343 -5.21 -7.50 -6.55
N GLY A 344 -6.31 -7.63 -5.82
CA GLY A 344 -6.91 -6.53 -5.04
C GLY A 344 -7.46 -5.39 -5.91
N GLU A 345 -7.73 -5.67 -7.18
CA GLU A 345 -8.14 -4.67 -8.15
C GLU A 345 -9.60 -4.22 -7.97
N VAL A 346 -9.85 -2.95 -8.32
CA VAL A 346 -11.21 -2.45 -8.47
C VAL A 346 -11.77 -2.94 -9.81
N LEU A 347 -12.78 -3.80 -9.75
CA LEU A 347 -13.53 -4.28 -10.89
C LEU A 347 -14.66 -3.32 -11.26
N GLU A 348 -14.93 -3.22 -12.56
CA GLU A 348 -16.09 -2.50 -13.08
C GLU A 348 -17.13 -3.52 -13.57
N LEU A 349 -18.29 -3.54 -12.92
CA LEU A 349 -19.41 -4.39 -13.28
C LEU A 349 -20.50 -3.54 -13.92
N ASN A 350 -21.17 -4.02 -14.96
CA ASN A 350 -22.46 -3.47 -15.37
C ASN A 350 -23.56 -4.36 -14.82
N GLY A 351 -24.52 -3.79 -14.10
CA GLY A 351 -25.58 -4.55 -13.50
C GLY A 351 -26.60 -3.73 -12.73
N ASP A 352 -27.47 -4.45 -12.03
CA ASP A 352 -28.42 -3.88 -11.09
C ASP A 352 -27.87 -4.03 -9.67
N ILE A 353 -28.13 -3.03 -8.83
CA ILE A 353 -27.76 -3.08 -7.41
C ILE A 353 -28.94 -2.71 -6.53
N ARG A 354 -29.19 -3.56 -5.53
CA ARG A 354 -30.22 -3.38 -4.53
C ARG A 354 -29.61 -3.51 -3.14
N LYS A 355 -29.50 -2.38 -2.44
CA LYS A 355 -29.01 -2.29 -1.06
C LYS A 355 -30.06 -1.62 -0.17
N PRO A 356 -30.82 -2.39 0.61
CA PRO A 356 -31.65 -1.84 1.68
C PRO A 356 -30.80 -1.38 2.88
N LYS A 357 -31.34 -0.48 3.71
CA LYS A 357 -30.73 -0.11 5.00
C LYS A 357 -30.52 -1.35 5.87
N HIS A 358 -29.41 -1.39 6.60
CA HIS A 358 -29.07 -2.45 7.57
C HIS A 358 -29.00 -3.87 6.98
N LYS A 359 -28.90 -4.01 5.65
CA LYS A 359 -28.90 -5.30 4.95
C LYS A 359 -27.78 -5.38 3.94
N LEU A 360 -27.29 -6.57 3.65
CA LEU A 360 -26.31 -6.81 2.62
C LEU A 360 -26.86 -6.37 1.25
N GLY A 361 -26.01 -5.73 0.44
CA GLY A 361 -26.37 -5.40 -0.94
C GLY A 361 -26.49 -6.66 -1.79
N LYS A 362 -27.35 -6.62 -2.80
CA LYS A 362 -27.39 -7.63 -3.85
C LYS A 362 -27.05 -6.98 -5.18
N ILE A 363 -26.13 -7.60 -5.90
CA ILE A 363 -25.78 -7.20 -7.27
C ILE A 363 -26.29 -8.28 -8.23
N LEU A 364 -26.87 -7.86 -9.34
CA LEU A 364 -27.14 -8.71 -10.50
C LEU A 364 -26.19 -8.28 -11.63
N VAL A 365 -25.25 -9.14 -12.00
CA VAL A 365 -24.20 -8.80 -12.98
C VAL A 365 -24.66 -9.13 -14.39
N HIS A 366 -24.80 -8.10 -15.24
CA HIS A 366 -25.09 -8.26 -16.66
C HIS A 366 -23.80 -8.47 -17.46
N GLU A 367 -22.80 -7.61 -17.25
CA GLU A 367 -21.52 -7.61 -17.97
C GLU A 367 -20.36 -7.31 -17.00
N LEU A 368 -19.19 -7.88 -17.25
CA LEU A 368 -17.96 -7.56 -16.53
C LEU A 368 -17.03 -6.77 -17.45
N LYS A 369 -16.71 -5.53 -17.06
CA LYS A 369 -15.75 -4.69 -17.78
C LYS A 369 -14.46 -4.67 -17.00
N ARG A 370 -13.38 -5.18 -17.60
CA ARG A 370 -12.05 -4.91 -17.06
C ARG A 370 -11.71 -3.46 -17.37
N LYS A 371 -11.51 -2.66 -16.33
CA LYS A 371 -10.67 -1.45 -16.46
C LYS A 371 -9.29 -1.98 -16.78
N ASN A 372 -8.87 -1.87 -18.04
CA ASN A 372 -7.65 -2.48 -18.55
C ASN A 372 -6.47 -2.17 -17.60
N PRO A 373 -6.01 -3.12 -16.79
CA PRO A 373 -4.85 -2.88 -15.98
C PRO A 373 -3.66 -3.17 -16.91
N LYS A 374 -2.79 -2.19 -17.10
CA LYS A 374 -1.39 -2.54 -17.35
C LYS A 374 -0.85 -3.16 -16.05
N LEU A 375 -1.29 -4.37 -15.72
CA LEU A 375 -0.65 -5.21 -14.72
C LEU A 375 0.35 -6.06 -15.47
N THR A 376 1.59 -5.59 -15.46
CA THR A 376 2.76 -6.45 -15.55
C THR A 376 2.80 -7.27 -14.25
N LEU A 377 2.12 -8.41 -14.24
CA LEU A 377 2.31 -9.43 -13.21
C LEU A 377 3.58 -10.21 -13.55
N LEU A 378 4.59 -10.10 -12.69
CA LEU A 378 5.42 -11.20 -12.14
C LEU A 378 5.62 -12.47 -13.00
N ASP A 379 6.15 -12.36 -14.22
CA ASP A 379 6.67 -13.53 -14.96
C ASP A 379 8.17 -13.84 -14.71
N ASP A 380 8.88 -13.08 -13.86
CA ASP A 380 10.35 -13.17 -13.75
C ASP A 380 10.92 -13.71 -12.41
N ILE A 381 10.12 -14.33 -11.52
CA ILE A 381 10.68 -14.97 -10.29
C ILE A 381 11.00 -16.46 -10.46
N THR A 382 10.77 -17.04 -11.64
CA THR A 382 11.22 -18.41 -11.95
C THR A 382 12.09 -18.44 -13.19
N GLU A 383 13.23 -17.76 -13.16
CA GLU A 383 14.41 -18.23 -13.90
C GLU A 383 15.69 -17.61 -13.34
N LYS A 384 16.45 -18.46 -12.62
CA LYS A 384 17.83 -18.33 -12.11
C LYS A 384 17.96 -18.34 -10.59
N LYS A 385 17.94 -19.55 -10.02
CA LYS A 385 19.18 -20.21 -9.57
C LYS A 385 18.96 -21.71 -9.44
#